data_AF-A0A356B9R4-F1
#
_entry.id   AF-A0A356B9R4-F1
#
_cell.length_a   1.000
_cell.length_b   1.000
_cell.length_c   1.000
_cell.angle_alpha   90.00
_cell.angle_beta   90.00
_cell.angle_gamma   90.00
#
_symmetry.space_group_name_H-M   'P 1'
#
loop_
_entity.id
_entity.type
_entity.pdbx_description
1 polymer ?
#
loop_
_entity_poly.entity_id
_entity_poly.type
_entity_poly.pdbx_seq_one_letter_code
_entity_poly.pdbx_strand_id
1 'polypeptide(L)'
;MFALQTKNAFLLICLLFACSASAAETAYRHANETIGTVREVYDGKLYPDIQVNTFRNIDRLFPSRTVKRGSTVLELPLSKTPLQQFSYEVDGKQYDLYDVLSMNRVSGMLVLHHGEI
;
A
#
# COMPACT_ATOMS: atom_id res chain seq x y z
N MET A 1 -49.20 24.28 21.49
CA MET A 1 -49.18 23.21 20.47
C MET A 1 -48.16 23.45 19.33
N PHE A 2 -47.30 24.48 19.38
CA PHE A 2 -46.30 24.77 18.33
C PHE A 2 -44.84 24.40 18.65
N ALA A 3 -44.52 24.01 19.89
CA ALA A 3 -43.13 23.80 20.33
C ALA A 3 -42.60 22.34 20.17
N LEU A 4 -43.48 21.38 19.82
CA LEU A 4 -43.08 19.97 19.69
C LEU A 4 -42.68 19.60 18.24
N GLN A 5 -43.15 20.35 17.23
CA GLN A 5 -42.76 20.12 15.83
C GLN A 5 -41.33 20.59 15.50
N THR A 6 -40.85 21.65 16.14
CA THR A 6 -39.51 22.21 15.88
C THR A 6 -38.37 21.31 16.39
N LYS A 7 -38.57 20.61 17.51
CA LYS A 7 -37.58 19.65 18.05
C LYS A 7 -37.41 18.41 17.16
N ASN A 8 -38.51 17.90 16.60
CA ASN A 8 -38.47 16.73 15.71
C ASN A 8 -37.85 17.07 14.35
N ALA A 9 -38.08 18.29 13.83
CA ALA A 9 -37.45 18.77 12.60
C ALA A 9 -35.93 18.90 12.75
N PHE A 10 -35.43 19.37 13.91
CA PHE A 10 -34.00 19.49 14.18
C PHE A 10 -33.30 18.13 14.31
N LEU A 11 -33.96 17.15 14.95
CA LEU A 11 -33.44 15.79 15.11
C LEU A 11 -33.33 15.03 13.76
N LEU A 12 -34.27 15.26 12.85
CA LEU A 12 -34.26 14.69 11.49
C LEU A 12 -33.14 15.26 10.61
N ILE A 13 -32.79 16.54 10.77
CA ILE A 13 -31.69 17.19 10.04
C ILE A 13 -30.32 16.67 10.53
N CYS A 14 -30.16 16.42 11.84
CA CYS A 14 -28.93 15.84 12.39
C CYS A 14 -28.72 14.38 11.96
N LEU A 15 -29.79 13.59 11.80
CA LEU A 15 -29.67 12.20 11.34
C LEU A 15 -29.28 12.09 9.85
N LEU A 16 -29.71 13.04 9.02
CA LEU A 16 -29.37 13.08 7.60
C LEU A 16 -27.91 13.52 7.33
N PHE A 17 -27.28 14.23 8.26
CA PHE A 17 -25.87 14.64 8.12
C PHE A 17 -24.87 13.56 8.55
N ALA A 18 -25.29 12.58 9.37
CA ALA A 18 -24.41 11.51 9.86
C ALA A 18 -24.20 10.36 8.84
N CYS A 19 -24.98 10.32 7.76
CA CYS A 19 -24.97 9.22 6.79
C CYS A 19 -24.21 9.53 5.49
N SER A 20 -23.20 10.39 5.57
CA SER A 20 -22.31 10.71 4.43
C SER A 20 -20.84 10.54 4.78
N ALA A 21 -20.50 9.57 5.65
CA ALA A 21 -19.15 9.03 5.68
C ALA A 21 -19.00 8.06 4.50
N SER A 22 -19.08 8.60 3.27
CA SER A 22 -18.59 7.89 2.10
C SER A 22 -17.10 7.70 2.34
N ALA A 23 -16.67 6.43 2.49
CA ALA A 23 -15.27 6.07 2.37
C ALA A 23 -14.88 6.35 0.91
N ALA A 24 -14.65 7.62 0.60
CA ALA A 24 -14.05 8.05 -0.64
C ALA A 24 -12.70 7.33 -0.69
N GLU A 25 -12.58 6.40 -1.63
CA GLU A 25 -11.32 5.75 -1.94
C GLU A 25 -10.36 6.88 -2.32
N THR A 26 -9.42 7.19 -1.43
CA THR A 26 -8.38 8.18 -1.71
C THR A 26 -7.75 7.77 -3.03
N ALA A 27 -7.79 8.66 -4.02
CA ALA A 27 -7.25 8.39 -5.35
C ALA A 27 -5.85 7.79 -5.20
N TYR A 28 -5.61 6.65 -5.85
CA TYR A 28 -4.34 5.94 -5.75
C TYR A 28 -3.20 6.87 -6.17
N ARG A 29 -2.32 7.21 -5.22
CA ARG A 29 -1.33 8.30 -5.38
C ARG A 29 -0.33 8.10 -6.53
N HIS A 30 -0.17 6.87 -7.02
CA HIS A 30 0.78 6.53 -8.08
C HIS A 30 0.12 6.31 -9.45
N ALA A 31 -1.19 6.55 -9.58
CA ALA A 31 -1.95 6.24 -10.79
C ALA A 31 -1.41 6.90 -12.07
N ASN A 32 -0.79 8.08 -11.93
CA ASN A 32 -0.30 8.90 -13.04
C ASN A 32 1.19 8.76 -13.32
N GLU A 33 1.89 7.81 -12.67
CA GLU A 33 3.31 7.60 -12.93
C GLU A 33 3.53 7.09 -14.36
N THR A 34 4.65 7.51 -14.96
CA THR A 34 5.13 6.96 -16.23
C THR A 34 5.47 5.49 -16.04
N ILE A 35 4.96 4.63 -16.93
CA ILE A 35 5.20 3.19 -16.95
C ILE A 35 5.74 2.77 -18.30
N GLY A 36 6.40 1.61 -18.34
CA GLY A 36 6.82 0.99 -19.60
C GLY A 36 5.69 0.25 -20.31
N THR A 37 6.03 -0.32 -21.46
CA THR A 37 5.15 -1.15 -22.28
C THR A 37 5.23 -2.63 -21.87
N VAL A 38 4.23 -3.40 -22.30
CA VAL A 38 4.20 -4.87 -22.14
C VAL A 38 5.48 -5.52 -22.70
N ARG A 39 5.96 -5.06 -23.86
CA ARG A 39 7.18 -5.62 -24.48
C ARG A 39 8.42 -5.35 -23.63
N GLU A 40 8.59 -4.14 -23.11
CA GLU A 40 9.75 -3.81 -22.28
C GLU A 40 9.78 -4.58 -20.96
N VAL A 41 8.60 -4.88 -20.39
CA VAL A 41 8.47 -5.78 -19.21
C VAL A 41 9.01 -7.17 -19.54
N TYR A 42 8.54 -7.80 -20.63
CA TYR A 42 8.96 -9.15 -21.00
C TYR A 42 10.41 -9.21 -21.51
N ASP A 43 10.90 -8.15 -22.14
CA ASP A 43 12.27 -8.06 -22.63
C ASP A 43 13.28 -7.77 -21.48
N GLY A 44 12.81 -7.43 -20.27
CA GLY A 44 13.68 -7.08 -19.14
C GLY A 44 14.45 -5.76 -19.33
N LYS A 45 13.93 -4.84 -20.15
CA LYS A 45 14.63 -3.61 -20.58
C LYS A 45 14.26 -2.36 -19.79
N LEU A 46 13.41 -2.47 -18.78
CA LEU A 46 13.00 -1.33 -17.97
C LEU A 46 14.15 -0.79 -17.11
N TYR A 47 14.33 0.53 -17.13
CA TYR A 47 15.17 1.21 -16.15
C TYR A 47 14.58 1.04 -14.74
N PRO A 48 15.42 1.01 -13.68
CA PRO A 48 14.97 0.69 -12.33
C PRO A 48 13.80 1.57 -11.82
N ASP A 49 13.83 2.88 -12.11
CA ASP A 49 12.78 3.83 -11.73
C ASP A 49 11.46 3.53 -12.46
N ILE A 50 11.51 3.30 -13.77
CA ILE A 50 10.33 2.94 -14.56
C ILE A 50 9.81 1.55 -14.18
N GLN A 51 10.69 0.62 -13.84
CA GLN A 51 10.34 -0.73 -13.42
C GLN A 51 9.49 -0.72 -12.14
N VAL A 52 9.88 0.07 -11.14
CA VAL A 52 9.13 0.23 -9.90
C VAL A 52 7.73 0.82 -10.16
N ASN A 53 7.65 1.87 -10.98
CA ASN A 53 6.37 2.49 -11.35
C ASN A 53 5.48 1.51 -12.13
N THR A 54 6.06 0.75 -13.05
CA THR A 54 5.35 -0.21 -13.91
C THR A 54 4.76 -1.34 -13.09
N PHE A 55 5.54 -1.95 -12.19
CA PHE A 55 5.04 -3.09 -11.42
C PHE A 55 4.01 -2.71 -10.35
N ARG A 56 4.09 -1.52 -9.75
CA ARG A 56 3.05 -1.06 -8.82
C ARG A 56 1.75 -0.63 -9.51
N ASN A 57 1.80 -0.39 -10.82
CA ASN A 57 0.68 0.01 -11.68
C ASN A 57 0.43 -1.01 -12.81
N ILE A 58 0.72 -2.30 -12.55
CA ILE A 58 0.72 -3.36 -13.57
C ILE A 58 -0.68 -3.64 -14.15
N ASP A 59 -1.72 -3.24 -13.41
CA ASP A 59 -3.12 -3.28 -13.79
C ASP A 59 -3.44 -2.44 -15.05
N ARG A 60 -2.63 -1.44 -15.37
CA ARG A 60 -2.75 -0.65 -16.61
C ARG A 60 -2.28 -1.40 -17.85
N LEU A 61 -1.49 -2.45 -17.69
CA LEU A 61 -0.92 -3.24 -18.80
C LEU A 61 -1.68 -4.54 -19.06
N PHE A 62 -2.37 -5.07 -18.05
CA PHE A 62 -3.05 -6.36 -18.12
C PHE A 62 -4.45 -6.28 -17.55
N PRO A 63 -5.43 -7.00 -18.14
CA PRO A 63 -6.75 -7.13 -17.55
C PRO A 63 -6.67 -7.63 -16.11
N SER A 64 -7.17 -6.83 -15.18
CA SER A 64 -7.16 -7.12 -13.76
C SER A 64 -8.55 -6.96 -13.17
N ARG A 65 -8.73 -7.47 -11.96
CA ARG A 65 -9.95 -7.25 -11.18
C ARG A 65 -9.57 -6.89 -9.75
N THR A 66 -10.34 -6.01 -9.15
CA THR A 66 -10.21 -5.73 -7.72
C THR A 66 -10.63 -6.94 -6.90
N VAL A 67 -9.74 -7.39 -6.02
CA VAL A 67 -10.07 -8.31 -4.93
C VAL A 67 -10.34 -7.46 -3.70
N LYS A 68 -11.61 -7.38 -3.28
CA LYS A 68 -11.98 -6.60 -2.09
C LYS A 68 -11.42 -7.27 -0.84
N ARG A 69 -10.89 -6.46 0.08
CA ARG A 69 -10.52 -6.94 1.42
C ARG A 69 -11.75 -7.48 2.16
N GLY A 70 -11.52 -8.33 3.16
CA GLY A 70 -12.55 -8.76 4.10
C GLY A 70 -13.11 -7.60 4.93
N SER A 71 -14.24 -7.85 5.58
CA SER A 71 -14.88 -6.90 6.51
C SER A 71 -13.97 -6.60 7.72
N THR A 72 -13.28 -7.62 8.21
CA THR A 72 -12.30 -7.53 9.30
C THR A 72 -10.90 -7.34 8.76
N VAL A 73 -10.20 -6.31 9.26
CA VAL A 73 -8.77 -6.07 9.01
C VAL A 73 -8.04 -6.22 10.34
N LEU A 74 -6.98 -7.02 10.35
CA LEU A 74 -6.11 -7.17 11.51
C LEU A 74 -4.89 -6.28 11.31
N GLU A 75 -4.62 -5.42 12.29
CA GLU A 75 -3.38 -4.66 12.30
C GLU A 75 -2.20 -5.61 12.55
N LEU A 76 -1.06 -5.30 11.93
CA LEU A 76 0.21 -5.97 12.22
C LEU A 76 0.88 -5.21 13.36
N PRO A 77 1.00 -5.80 14.57
CA PRO A 77 1.68 -5.15 15.69
C PRO A 77 3.15 -4.88 15.34
N LEU A 78 3.66 -3.75 15.83
CA LEU A 78 5.07 -3.40 15.69
C LEU A 78 5.89 -4.11 16.77
N SER A 79 6.98 -4.73 16.36
CA SER A 79 7.98 -5.27 17.26
C SER A 79 8.63 -4.16 18.08
N LYS A 80 8.89 -4.44 19.36
CA LYS A 80 9.72 -3.55 20.21
C LYS A 80 11.20 -3.63 19.86
N THR A 81 11.60 -4.66 19.13
CA THR A 81 12.98 -4.87 18.68
C THR A 81 13.12 -4.32 17.27
N PRO A 82 13.75 -3.15 17.08
CA PRO A 82 14.03 -2.66 15.75
C PRO A 82 14.99 -3.60 15.02
N LEU A 83 14.90 -3.64 13.69
CA LEU A 83 15.93 -4.28 12.88
C LEU A 83 17.26 -3.57 13.13
N GLN A 84 18.18 -4.27 13.80
CA GLN A 84 19.53 -3.77 14.05
C GLN A 84 20.36 -3.81 12.77
N GLN A 85 21.58 -3.26 12.82
CA GLN A 85 22.49 -3.27 11.69
C GLN A 85 22.78 -4.71 11.26
N PHE A 86 22.20 -5.12 10.13
CA PHE A 86 22.37 -6.43 9.54
C PHE A 86 23.65 -6.46 8.71
N SER A 87 24.52 -7.42 9.00
CA SER A 87 25.67 -7.75 8.16
C SER A 87 25.95 -9.25 8.19
N TYR A 88 26.53 -9.75 7.11
CA TYR A 88 26.95 -11.14 6.99
C TYR A 88 28.15 -11.27 6.05
N GLU A 89 28.93 -12.34 6.23
CA GLU A 89 30.14 -12.60 5.45
C GLU A 89 29.92 -13.74 4.47
N VAL A 90 30.37 -13.57 3.24
CA VAL A 90 30.47 -14.64 2.23
C VAL A 90 31.83 -14.51 1.56
N ASP A 91 32.60 -15.61 1.54
CA ASP A 91 33.91 -15.69 0.90
C ASP A 91 34.89 -14.56 1.30
N GLY A 92 34.91 -14.19 2.59
CA GLY A 92 35.77 -13.11 3.10
C GLY A 92 35.27 -11.70 2.81
N LYS A 93 34.09 -11.54 2.20
CA LYS A 93 33.47 -10.25 1.92
C LYS A 93 32.25 -10.02 2.81
N GLN A 94 32.25 -8.88 3.49
CA GLN A 94 31.10 -8.40 4.25
C GLN A 94 30.06 -7.75 3.33
N TYR A 95 28.80 -8.05 3.61
CA TYR A 95 27.63 -7.48 2.96
C TYR A 95 26.70 -6.93 4.03
N ASP A 96 26.08 -5.79 3.75
CA ASP A 96 24.98 -5.28 4.56
C ASP A 96 23.62 -5.47 3.87
N LEU A 97 22.56 -5.01 4.53
CA LEU A 97 21.21 -5.10 3.98
C LEU A 97 21.06 -4.30 2.68
N TYR A 98 21.68 -3.13 2.57
CA TYR A 98 21.59 -2.28 1.38
C TYR A 98 22.27 -2.93 0.18
N ASP A 99 23.39 -3.62 0.38
CA ASP A 99 24.05 -4.41 -0.65
C ASP A 99 23.08 -5.46 -1.22
N VAL A 100 22.43 -6.25 -0.36
CA VAL A 100 21.51 -7.29 -0.80
C VAL A 100 20.32 -6.71 -1.55
N LEU A 101 19.71 -5.63 -1.03
CA LEU A 101 18.54 -5.01 -1.65
C LEU A 101 18.89 -4.42 -3.02
N SER A 102 20.02 -3.74 -3.13
CA SER A 102 20.45 -3.07 -4.37
C SER A 102 20.91 -4.06 -5.45
N MET A 103 21.72 -5.06 -5.09
CA MET A 103 22.22 -6.08 -6.04
C MET A 103 21.08 -6.90 -6.65
N ASN A 104 20.01 -7.15 -5.89
CA ASN A 104 18.88 -7.98 -6.31
C ASN A 104 17.65 -7.18 -6.78
N ARG A 105 17.75 -5.85 -6.86
CA ARG A 105 16.65 -4.95 -7.28
C ARG A 105 15.37 -5.14 -6.45
N VAL A 106 15.53 -5.34 -5.14
CA VAL A 106 14.40 -5.52 -4.22
C VAL A 106 13.69 -4.18 -4.02
N SER A 107 12.39 -4.14 -4.32
CA SER A 107 11.58 -2.90 -4.22
C SER A 107 10.94 -2.69 -2.83
N GLY A 108 10.86 -3.74 -2.02
CA GLY A 108 10.30 -3.69 -0.67
C GLY A 108 10.59 -4.98 0.09
N MET A 109 10.66 -4.87 1.42
CA MET A 109 10.95 -5.98 2.33
C MET A 109 10.05 -5.87 3.56
N LEU A 110 9.55 -7.02 4.03
CA LEU A 110 8.81 -7.15 5.27
C LEU A 110 9.41 -8.32 6.06
N VAL A 111 9.71 -8.10 7.34
CA VAL A 111 10.14 -9.15 8.27
C VAL A 111 8.98 -9.38 9.23
N LEU A 112 8.61 -10.64 9.46
CA LEU A 112 7.57 -11.01 10.41
C LEU A 112 8.14 -12.04 11.38
N HIS A 113 8.07 -11.74 12.67
CA HIS A 113 8.54 -12.62 13.73
C HIS A 113 7.54 -12.61 14.88
N HIS A 114 7.03 -13.80 15.25
CA HIS A 114 5.99 -13.95 16.28
C HIS A 114 4.72 -13.11 16.05
N GLY A 115 4.37 -12.85 14.79
CA GLY A 115 3.19 -12.06 14.42
C GLY A 115 3.40 -10.55 14.51
N GLU A 116 4.61 -10.09 14.78
CA GLU A 116 5.00 -8.68 14.82
C GLU A 116 5.92 -8.35 13.64
N ILE A 117 5.85 -7.10 13.17
CA ILE A 117 6.70 -6.55 12.10
C ILE A 117 7.84 -5.69 12.64
#